data_AF-A0A3N1Q497-F1
#
_entry.id   AF-A0A3N1Q497-F1
#
_cell.length_a   1.000
_cell.length_b   1.000
_cell.length_c   1.000
_cell.angle_alpha   90.00
_cell.angle_beta   90.00
_cell.angle_gamma   90.00
#
_symmetry.space_group_name_H-M   'P 1'
#
loop_
_entity.id
_entity.type
_entity.pdbx_description
1 polymer ?
#
loop_
_entity_poly.entity_id
_entity_poly.type
_entity_poly.pdbx_seq_one_letter_code
_entity_poly.pdbx_strand_id
1 'polypeptide(L)'
;MTPDPSHPWGLAIDYAGRGTVVENGHTITVRLYDNSFGGPLEIDPITGEYPAVYVSAQVNENGQNGASLRGYGTTVVQPTAGRQAVPDPTAVQSAVAEALADFETRRAAQAALCAAWDPAAPPAPAP
;
A
#
# COMPACT_ATOMS: atom_id res chain seq x y z
N MET A 1 0.41 -17.25 0.61
CA MET A 1 0.72 -17.31 2.04
C MET A 1 -0.55 -17.16 2.85
N THR A 2 -0.65 -17.87 3.96
CA THR A 2 -1.70 -17.65 4.98
C THR A 2 -0.99 -17.20 6.25
N PRO A 3 -1.02 -15.90 6.60
CA PRO A 3 -0.37 -15.42 7.82
C PRO A 3 -1.10 -15.95 9.05
N ASP A 4 -0.34 -16.18 10.12
CA ASP A 4 -0.86 -16.50 11.44
C ASP A 4 -1.20 -15.20 12.18
N PRO A 5 -2.48 -14.91 12.48
CA PRO A 5 -2.89 -13.69 13.19
C PRO A 5 -2.35 -13.60 14.62
N SER A 6 -1.89 -14.71 15.21
CA SER A 6 -1.26 -14.70 16.54
C SER A 6 0.18 -14.17 16.51
N HIS A 7 0.76 -14.00 15.32
CA HIS A 7 2.11 -13.45 15.10
C HIS A 7 2.03 -12.15 14.27
N PRO A 8 1.76 -10.99 14.92
CA PRO A 8 1.48 -9.74 14.21
C PRO A 8 2.72 -9.15 13.52
N TRP A 9 2.51 -8.56 12.33
CA TRP A 9 3.54 -7.88 11.53
C TRP A 9 3.76 -6.43 11.98
N GLY A 10 3.70 -6.18 13.30
CA GLY A 10 3.59 -4.82 13.85
C GLY A 10 2.18 -4.21 13.75
N LEU A 11 1.21 -4.94 13.16
CA LEU A 11 -0.21 -4.63 13.18
C LEU A 11 -1.02 -5.94 13.14
N ALA A 12 -2.29 -5.92 13.56
CA ALA A 12 -3.17 -7.09 13.49
C ALA A 12 -3.56 -7.39 12.03
N ILE A 13 -3.25 -8.60 11.57
CA ILE A 13 -3.48 -9.06 10.21
C ILE A 13 -4.43 -10.27 10.23
N ASP A 14 -5.45 -10.26 9.37
CA ASP A 14 -6.36 -11.40 9.22
C ASP A 14 -5.73 -12.55 8.40
N TYR A 15 -6.37 -13.71 8.37
CA TYR A 15 -5.89 -14.87 7.60
C TYR A 15 -5.80 -14.63 6.08
N ALA A 16 -6.42 -13.57 5.56
CA ALA A 16 -6.31 -13.18 4.15
C ALA A 16 -5.17 -12.17 3.91
N GLY A 17 -4.33 -11.92 4.93
CA GLY A 17 -3.21 -10.98 4.84
C GLY A 17 -3.62 -9.53 4.86
N ARG A 18 -4.80 -9.18 5.38
CA ARG A 18 -5.31 -7.81 5.38
C ARG A 18 -5.19 -7.19 6.76
N GLY A 19 -4.77 -5.93 6.74
CA GLY A 19 -4.65 -5.05 7.88
C GLY A 19 -5.33 -3.72 7.63
N THR A 20 -5.85 -3.09 8.67
CA THR A 20 -6.36 -1.72 8.57
C THR A 20 -5.98 -0.94 9.81
N VAL A 21 -5.43 0.25 9.58
CA VAL A 21 -5.17 1.24 10.62
C VAL A 21 -6.04 2.44 10.33
N VAL A 22 -6.79 2.90 11.33
CA VAL A 22 -7.60 4.11 11.25
C VAL A 22 -7.04 5.08 12.28
N GLU A 23 -6.55 6.22 11.80
CA GLU A 23 -5.97 7.25 12.66
C GLU A 23 -6.35 8.64 12.12
N ASN A 24 -6.86 9.51 12.99
CA ASN A 24 -7.24 10.89 12.65
C ASN A 24 -8.17 11.02 11.43
N GLY A 25 -9.05 10.03 11.20
CA GLY A 25 -9.96 10.00 10.06
C GLY A 25 -9.34 9.49 8.75
N HIS A 26 -8.04 9.22 8.73
CA HIS A 26 -7.37 8.56 7.61
C HIS A 26 -7.45 7.04 7.77
N THR A 27 -7.63 6.34 6.65
CA THR A 27 -7.61 4.89 6.60
C THR A 27 -6.39 4.43 5.83
N ILE A 28 -5.57 3.60 6.46
CA ILE A 28 -4.42 2.94 5.86
C ILE A 28 -4.75 1.46 5.75
N THR A 29 -4.82 0.98 4.51
CA THR A 29 -5.02 -0.46 4.24
C THR A 29 -3.66 -1.09 4.01
N VAL A 30 -3.37 -2.18 4.71
CA VAL A 30 -2.15 -2.97 4.53
C VAL A 30 -2.50 -4.33 3.97
N ARG A 31 -1.70 -4.81 3.02
CA ARG A 31 -1.88 -6.14 2.44
C ARG A 31 -0.55 -6.88 2.35
N LEU A 32 -0.57 -8.10 2.89
CA LEU A 32 0.47 -9.11 2.81
C LEU A 32 0.11 -10.13 1.74
N TYR A 33 1.03 -10.39 0.83
CA TYR A 33 0.85 -11.42 -0.19
C TYR A 33 2.20 -11.97 -0.66
N ASP A 34 2.17 -13.15 -1.25
CA ASP A 34 3.29 -13.79 -1.94
C ASP A 34 2.85 -14.16 -3.36
N ASN A 35 3.75 -14.76 -4.14
CA ASN A 35 3.45 -15.24 -5.49
C ASN A 35 2.91 -16.68 -5.52
N SER A 36 2.59 -17.30 -4.38
CA SER A 36 2.04 -18.66 -4.32
C SER A 36 0.56 -18.75 -4.68
N PHE A 37 -0.11 -17.62 -4.92
CA PHE A 37 -1.54 -17.52 -5.25
C PHE A 37 -2.47 -18.22 -4.23
N GLY A 38 -2.07 -18.26 -2.95
CA GLY A 38 -2.82 -18.94 -1.89
C GLY A 38 -2.57 -20.45 -1.81
N GLY A 39 -1.65 -20.98 -2.63
CA GLY A 39 -1.13 -22.33 -2.51
C GLY A 39 -0.21 -22.52 -1.29
N PRO A 40 0.24 -23.75 -1.04
CA PRO A 40 1.21 -24.03 0.00
C PRO A 40 2.51 -23.26 -0.25
N LEU A 41 3.10 -22.76 0.84
CA LEU A 41 4.45 -22.18 0.80
C LEU A 41 5.46 -23.31 0.65
N GLU A 42 5.96 -23.48 -0.56
CA GLU A 42 7.00 -24.45 -0.91
C GLU A 42 8.27 -23.72 -1.35
N ILE A 43 9.41 -24.41 -1.25
CA ILE A 43 10.67 -23.89 -1.77
C ILE A 43 10.59 -23.90 -3.30
N ASP A 44 10.93 -22.78 -3.92
CA ASP A 44 11.05 -22.68 -5.37
C ASP A 44 12.22 -23.57 -5.84
N PRO A 45 11.97 -24.56 -6.72
CA PRO A 45 13.00 -25.48 -7.19
C PRO A 45 14.08 -24.82 -8.04
N ILE A 46 13.85 -23.60 -8.56
CA ILE A 46 14.83 -22.85 -9.36
C ILE A 46 15.76 -22.06 -8.44
N THR A 47 15.20 -21.32 -7.49
CA THR A 47 15.97 -20.41 -6.63
C THR A 47 16.45 -21.06 -5.33
N GLY A 48 15.86 -22.18 -4.93
CA GLY A 48 16.17 -22.86 -3.67
C GLY A 48 15.66 -22.13 -2.42
N GLU A 49 14.83 -21.11 -2.59
CA GLU A 49 14.32 -20.26 -1.51
C GLU A 49 12.79 -20.28 -1.46
N TYR A 50 12.21 -19.88 -0.33
CA TYR A 50 10.76 -19.68 -0.23
C TYR A 50 10.31 -18.40 -0.97
N PRO A 51 9.03 -18.27 -1.34
CA PRO A 51 8.47 -17.01 -1.82
C PRO A 51 8.76 -15.82 -0.90
N ALA A 52 9.11 -14.68 -1.51
CA ALA A 52 9.15 -13.41 -0.82
C ALA A 52 7.73 -12.96 -0.43
N VAL A 53 7.63 -12.21 0.67
CA VAL A 53 6.38 -11.63 1.13
C VAL A 53 6.38 -10.14 0.82
N TYR A 54 5.38 -9.70 0.08
CA TYR A 54 5.14 -8.30 -0.24
C TYR A 54 4.23 -7.69 0.81
N VAL A 55 4.67 -6.57 1.37
CA VAL A 55 3.93 -5.73 2.30
C VAL A 55 3.57 -4.45 1.57
N SER A 56 2.30 -4.29 1.21
CA SER A 56 1.81 -3.07 0.56
C SER A 56 0.97 -2.26 1.52
N ALA A 57 1.08 -0.94 1.46
CA ALA A 57 0.23 -0.02 2.19
C ALA A 57 -0.42 0.97 1.22
N GLN A 58 -1.67 1.32 1.48
CA GLN A 58 -2.42 2.33 0.74
C GLN A 58 -3.05 3.32 1.71
N VAL A 59 -2.72 4.59 1.55
CA VAL A 59 -3.41 5.72 2.19
C VAL A 59 -4.52 6.16 1.25
N ASN A 60 -5.73 6.37 1.76
CA ASN A 60 -6.85 6.90 0.98
C ASN A 60 -7.52 8.06 1.70
N GLU A 61 -7.66 9.19 1.00
CA GLU A 61 -8.46 10.33 1.45
C GLU A 61 -9.51 10.66 0.39
N ASN A 62 -10.78 10.66 0.81
CA ASN A 62 -11.90 10.95 -0.07
C ASN A 62 -12.24 12.44 0.04
N GLY A 63 -12.27 13.12 -1.10
CA GLY A 63 -12.72 14.50 -1.23
C GLY A 63 -14.19 14.60 -1.63
N GLN A 64 -14.62 15.82 -1.95
CA GLN A 64 -15.96 16.09 -2.47
C GLN A 64 -16.14 15.51 -3.89
N ASN A 65 -17.39 15.32 -4.30
CA ASN A 65 -17.78 14.90 -5.66
C ASN A 65 -17.15 13.58 -6.12
N GLY A 66 -16.84 12.68 -5.17
CA GLY A 66 -16.23 11.37 -5.48
C GLY A 66 -14.75 11.43 -5.81
N ALA A 67 -14.08 12.59 -5.62
CA ALA A 67 -12.63 12.66 -5.74
C ALA A 67 -11.97 11.81 -4.64
N SER A 68 -10.87 11.15 -4.97
CA SER A 68 -10.09 10.35 -4.03
C SER A 68 -8.62 10.56 -4.34
N LEU A 69 -7.85 10.93 -3.32
CA LEU A 69 -6.40 10.98 -3.38
C LEU A 69 -5.85 9.75 -2.66
N ARG A 70 -4.89 9.08 -3.30
CA ARG A 70 -4.31 7.83 -2.80
C ARG A 70 -2.80 7.87 -2.87
N GLY A 71 -2.16 7.39 -1.83
CA GLY A 71 -0.72 7.11 -1.81
C GLY A 71 -0.46 5.62 -1.64
N TYR A 72 0.62 5.14 -2.21
CA TYR A 72 0.99 3.72 -2.22
C TYR A 72 2.45 3.52 -1.80
N GLY A 73 2.69 2.46 -1.04
CA GLY A 73 4.04 2.03 -0.63
C GLY A 73 4.14 0.51 -0.66
N THR A 74 5.33 -0.03 -0.91
CA THR A 74 5.54 -1.48 -0.98
C THR A 74 6.94 -1.86 -0.53
N THR A 75 7.01 -2.69 0.50
CA THR A 75 8.24 -3.29 1.00
C THR A 75 8.21 -4.79 0.78
N VAL A 76 9.37 -5.39 0.50
CA VAL A 76 9.51 -6.83 0.27
C VAL A 76 10.31 -7.44 1.39
N VAL A 77 9.76 -8.47 2.04
CA VAL A 77 10.45 -9.30 3.03
C VAL A 77 10.93 -10.57 2.36
N GLN A 78 12.24 -10.71 2.30
CA GLN A 78 12.87 -11.85 1.66
C GLN A 78 12.92 -13.05 2.60
N PRO A 79 12.79 -14.28 2.08
CA PRO A 79 13.21 -15.48 2.81
C PRO A 79 14.70 -15.38 3.17
N THR A 80 15.16 -16.18 4.14
CA THR A 80 16.60 -16.21 4.48
C THR A 80 17.03 -17.64 4.77
N ALA A 81 18.07 -18.09 4.04
CA ALA A 81 18.73 -19.37 4.25
C ALA A 81 17.75 -20.57 4.27
N GLY A 82 16.85 -20.63 3.28
CA GLY A 82 15.86 -21.70 3.17
C GLY A 82 14.78 -21.65 4.26
N ARG A 83 14.56 -20.50 4.89
CA ARG A 83 13.44 -20.26 5.82
C ARG A 83 12.44 -19.31 5.19
N GLN A 84 11.16 -19.57 5.46
CA GLN A 84 10.07 -18.68 5.04
C GLN A 84 10.28 -17.27 5.59
N ALA A 85 9.82 -16.27 4.85
CA ALA A 85 9.71 -14.92 5.37
C ALA A 85 8.81 -14.92 6.61
N VAL A 86 9.31 -14.33 7.70
CA VAL A 86 8.62 -14.24 8.98
C VAL A 86 8.11 -12.82 9.22
N PRO A 87 7.18 -12.61 10.15
CA PRO A 87 6.71 -11.27 10.49
C PRO A 87 7.85 -10.30 10.80
N ASP A 88 7.91 -9.22 10.01
CA ASP A 88 8.84 -8.11 10.19
C ASP A 88 8.04 -6.81 10.41
N PRO A 89 8.01 -6.26 11.64
CA PRO A 89 7.30 -5.02 11.92
C PRO A 89 7.91 -3.80 11.22
N THR A 90 9.19 -3.83 10.86
CA THR A 90 9.84 -2.73 10.16
C THR A 90 9.40 -2.65 8.68
N ALA A 91 9.00 -3.78 8.09
CA ALA A 91 8.49 -3.83 6.72
C ALA A 91 7.13 -3.12 6.60
N VAL A 92 6.22 -3.33 7.56
CA VAL A 92 4.95 -2.59 7.62
C VAL A 92 5.19 -1.10 7.82
N GLN A 93 6.07 -0.73 8.75
CA GLN A 93 6.39 0.68 8.99
C GLN A 93 6.97 1.35 7.73
N SER A 94 7.85 0.64 7.01
CA SER A 94 8.47 1.14 5.78
C SER A 94 7.43 1.32 4.66
N ALA A 95 6.57 0.33 4.44
CA ALA A 95 5.50 0.42 3.44
C ALA A 95 4.53 1.56 3.75
N VAL A 96 4.17 1.75 5.03
CA VAL A 96 3.31 2.86 5.47
C VAL A 96 4.00 4.22 5.27
N ALA A 97 5.29 4.33 5.62
CA ALA A 97 6.05 5.56 5.43
C ALA A 97 6.16 5.94 3.93
N GLU A 98 6.42 4.96 3.06
CA GLU A 98 6.41 5.17 1.60
C GLU A 98 5.03 5.61 1.10
N ALA A 99 3.96 4.97 1.56
CA ALA A 99 2.60 5.33 1.15
C ALA A 99 2.23 6.76 1.56
N LEU A 100 2.65 7.20 2.74
CA LEU A 100 2.46 8.58 3.20
C LEU A 100 3.30 9.58 2.38
N ALA A 101 4.54 9.23 2.04
CA ALA A 101 5.40 10.08 1.20
C ALA A 101 4.84 10.24 -0.24
N ASP A 102 4.34 9.15 -0.84
CA ASP A 102 3.68 9.17 -2.15
C ASP A 102 2.37 9.98 -2.08
N PHE A 103 1.58 9.82 -1.02
CA PHE A 103 0.37 10.60 -0.79
C PHE A 103 0.66 12.11 -0.77
N GLU A 104 1.62 12.55 0.04
CA GLU A 104 1.99 13.97 0.16
C GLU A 104 2.51 14.55 -1.17
N THR A 105 3.28 13.75 -1.92
CA THR A 105 3.76 14.13 -3.26
C THR A 105 2.57 14.37 -4.21
N ARG A 106 1.59 13.47 -4.22
CA ARG A 106 0.40 13.60 -5.07
C ARG A 106 -0.50 14.75 -4.64
N ARG A 107 -0.62 14.99 -3.33
CA ARG A 107 -1.35 16.13 -2.77
C ARG A 107 -0.76 17.46 -3.27
N ALA A 108 0.57 17.59 -3.19
CA ALA A 108 1.26 18.77 -3.69
C ALA A 108 1.09 18.95 -5.21
N ALA A 109 1.20 17.86 -5.99
CA ALA A 109 1.01 17.88 -7.44
C ALA A 109 -0.42 18.29 -7.83
N GLN A 110 -1.44 17.79 -7.11
CA GLN A 110 -2.83 18.21 -7.31
C GLN A 110 -3.01 19.71 -7.05
N ALA A 111 -2.48 20.22 -5.94
CA ALA A 111 -2.58 21.64 -5.62
C ALA A 111 -1.93 22.52 -6.71
N ALA A 112 -0.76 22.11 -7.21
CA ALA A 112 -0.08 22.78 -8.31
C ALA A 112 -0.90 22.76 -9.62
N LEU A 113 -1.52 21.62 -9.95
CA LEU A 113 -2.41 21.50 -11.11
C LEU A 113 -3.62 22.44 -10.99
N CYS A 114 -4.26 22.50 -9.81
CA CYS A 114 -5.39 23.40 -9.57
C CYS A 114 -4.97 24.87 -9.67
N ALA A 115 -3.78 25.24 -9.19
CA ALA A 115 -3.28 26.61 -9.31
C ALA A 115 -2.92 27.00 -10.76
N ALA A 116 -2.46 26.04 -11.56
CA ALA A 116 -2.16 26.25 -12.98
C ALA A 116 -3.41 26.28 -13.87
N TRP A 117 -4.55 25.79 -13.38
CA TRP A 117 -5.79 25.78 -14.13
C TRP A 117 -6.38 27.19 -14.22
N ASP A 118 -6.32 27.81 -15.40
CA ASP A 118 -7.05 29.03 -15.75
C ASP A 118 -8.31 28.65 -16.56
N PRO A 119 -9.51 28.71 -15.96
CA PRO A 119 -10.75 28.48 -16.67
C PRO A 119 -11.09 29.73 -17.47
N ALA A 120 -10.42 29.95 -18.61
CA ALA A 120 -10.79 31.06 -19.48
C ALA A 120 -12.29 31.03 -19.74
N ALA A 121 -12.99 32.13 -19.44
CA ALA A 121 -14.42 32.24 -19.66
C ALA A 121 -14.72 31.91 -21.14
N PRO A 122 -15.75 31.08 -21.44
CA PRO A 122 -16.12 30.83 -22.81
C PRO A 122 -16.36 32.16 -23.53
N PRO A 123 -15.87 32.32 -24.78
CA PRO A 123 -16.07 33.56 -25.52
C PRO A 123 -17.57 33.87 -25.58
N ALA A 124 -17.93 35.14 -25.35
CA ALA A 124 -19.31 35.59 -25.44
C ALA A 124 -19.88 35.22 -26.82
N PRO A 125 -21.15 34.79 -26.91
CA PRO A 125 -21.77 34.51 -28.20
C PRO A 125 -21.63 35.74 -29.12
N ALA A 126 -21.16 35.53 -30.35
CA ALA A 126 -21.11 36.58 -31.35
C ALA A 126 -22.55 37.04 -31.69
N PRO A 127 -22.77 38.35 -31.94
CA PRO A 127 -24.09 38.89 -32.26
C PRO A 127 -24.67 38.36 -33.58
#